data_AF-A0A973J9I6-F1
#
_entry.id   AF-A0A973J9I6-F1
#
_cell.length_a   1.000
_cell.length_b   1.000
_cell.length_c   1.000
_cell.angle_alpha   90.00
_cell.angle_beta   90.00
_cell.angle_gamma   90.00
#
_symmetry.space_group_name_H-M   'P 1'
#
loop_
_entity.id
_entity.type
_entity.pdbx_description
1 polymer ?
#
loop_
_entity_poly.entity_id
_entity_poly.type
_entity_poly.pdbx_seq_one_letter_code
_entity_poly.pdbx_strand_id
1 'polypeptide(L)' 'IFSLSVIKWPETLSTKEAEEILINSGVSWRKRKKEVDKLAACIILQSYLDSSGKKAIN' A
#
# COMPACT_ATOMS: atom_id res chain seq x y z
N ILE A 1 9.08 17.42 17.93
CA ILE A 1 9.61 17.28 16.56
C ILE A 1 10.03 15.83 16.37
N PHE A 2 9.52 15.14 15.36
CA PHE A 2 9.92 13.76 15.07
C PHE A 2 11.24 13.78 14.28
N SER A 3 12.28 13.14 14.80
CA SER A 3 13.58 12.99 14.13
C SER A 3 13.67 11.63 13.44
N LEU A 4 12.78 11.39 12.47
CA LEU A 4 12.75 10.16 11.68
C LEU A 4 13.28 10.40 10.27
N SER A 5 14.01 9.43 9.73
CA SER A 5 14.45 9.46 8.33
C SER A 5 13.24 9.27 7.41
N VAL A 6 13.08 10.19 6.46
CA VAL A 6 12.02 10.13 5.45
C VAL A 6 12.63 9.64 4.13
N ILE A 7 12.09 8.55 3.61
CA ILE A 7 12.49 7.97 2.34
C ILE A 7 11.35 8.19 1.35
N LYS A 8 11.69 8.63 0.13
CA LYS A 8 10.71 8.76 -0.96
C LYS A 8 10.61 7.43 -1.70
N TRP A 9 9.39 7.01 -2.00
CA TRP A 9 9.12 5.78 -2.73
C TRP A 9 8.15 6.04 -3.89
N PRO A 10 8.34 5.43 -5.08
CA PRO A 10 7.37 5.51 -6.16
C PRO A 10 6.07 4.77 -5.80
N GLU A 11 4.93 5.40 -6.06
CA GLU A 11 3.58 4.95 -5.66
C GLU A 11 2.66 4.67 -6.88
N THR A 12 3.22 4.41 -8.06
CA THR A 12 2.38 4.26 -9.27
C THR A 12 1.36 3.14 -9.10
N LEU A 13 0.08 3.45 -9.37
CA LEU A 13 -1.07 2.53 -9.37
C LEU A 13 -1.55 2.01 -8.00
N SER A 14 -0.98 2.45 -6.86
CA SER A 14 -1.38 1.98 -5.51
C SER A 14 -2.88 2.11 -5.23
N THR A 15 -3.48 3.24 -5.60
CA THR A 15 -4.92 3.50 -5.41
C THR A 15 -5.78 2.56 -6.25
N LYS A 16 -5.36 2.29 -7.50
CA LYS A 16 -6.08 1.41 -8.41
C LYS A 16 -6.03 -0.04 -7.92
N GLU A 17 -4.86 -0.49 -7.50
CA GLU A 17 -4.68 -1.83 -6.91
C GLU A 17 -5.49 -2.00 -5.62
N ALA A 18 -5.46 -1.01 -4.72
CA ALA A 18 -6.28 -1.01 -3.52
C ALA A 18 -7.78 -1.10 -3.84
N GLU A 19 -8.25 -0.34 -4.84
CA GLU A 19 -9.65 -0.36 -5.26
C GLU A 19 -10.06 -1.72 -5.83
N GLU A 20 -9.23 -2.33 -6.68
CA GLU A 20 -9.45 -3.68 -7.23
C GLU A 20 -9.51 -4.75 -6.13
N ILE A 21 -8.59 -4.72 -5.16
CA ILE A 21 -8.59 -5.64 -4.01
C ILE A 21 -9.89 -5.51 -3.21
N LEU A 22 -10.33 -4.27 -2.93
CA LEU A 22 -11.54 -4.03 -2.16
C LEU A 22 -12.81 -4.42 -2.94
N ILE A 23 -12.84 -4.23 -4.26
CA ILE A 23 -13.92 -4.70 -5.13
C ILE A 23 -14.00 -6.23 -5.08
N ASN A 24 -12.86 -6.90 -5.29
CA ASN A 24 -12.77 -8.36 -5.31
C ASN A 24 -13.10 -8.98 -3.95
N SER A 25 -12.85 -8.26 -2.86
CA SER A 25 -13.20 -8.67 -1.50
C SER A 25 -14.68 -8.45 -1.14
N GLY A 26 -15.52 -7.99 -2.09
CA GLY A 26 -16.95 -7.78 -1.87
C GLY A 26 -17.29 -6.57 -0.99
N VAL A 27 -16.34 -5.63 -0.80
CA VAL A 27 -16.55 -4.46 0.04
C VAL A 27 -17.49 -3.49 -0.66
N SER A 28 -18.55 -3.04 0.03
CA SER A 28 -19.50 -2.07 -0.51
C SER A 28 -18.83 -0.72 -0.81
N TRP A 29 -19.31 0.00 -1.82
CA TRP A 29 -18.68 1.24 -2.30
C TRP A 29 -18.45 2.27 -1.18
N ARG A 30 -19.42 2.42 -0.25
CA ARG A 30 -19.34 3.36 0.88
C ARG A 30 -18.17 3.04 1.80
N LYS A 31 -17.88 1.75 1.99
CA LYS A 31 -16.77 1.27 2.81
C LYS A 31 -15.46 1.33 2.02
N ARG A 32 -15.46 1.03 0.71
CA ARG A 32 -14.27 1.19 -0.14
C ARG A 32 -13.73 2.61 -0.14
N LYS A 33 -14.59 3.61 -0.26
CA LYS A 33 -14.19 5.03 -0.24
C LYS A 33 -13.50 5.45 1.06
N LYS A 34 -13.69 4.70 2.16
CA LYS A 34 -13.02 4.96 3.45
C LYS A 34 -11.72 4.18 3.62
N GLU A 35 -11.64 2.97 3.05
CA GLU A 35 -10.51 2.05 3.26
C GLU A 35 -9.46 2.12 2.14
N VAL A 36 -9.76 2.72 0.99
CA VAL A 36 -8.87 2.74 -0.19
C VAL A 36 -7.52 3.40 0.10
N ASP A 37 -7.51 4.56 0.74
CA ASP A 37 -6.27 5.30 1.03
C ASP A 37 -5.38 4.55 2.03
N LYS A 38 -6.01 3.89 3.01
CA LYS A 38 -5.31 3.05 4.00
C LYS A 38 -4.65 1.86 3.31
N LEU A 39 -5.38 1.20 2.42
CA LEU A 39 -4.84 0.04 1.70
C LEU A 39 -3.75 0.45 0.71
N ALA A 40 -3.91 1.59 0.02
CA ALA A 40 -2.87 2.16 -0.83
C ALA A 40 -1.57 2.42 -0.03
N ALA A 41 -1.67 3.00 1.18
CA ALA A 41 -0.52 3.19 2.05
C ALA A 41 0.18 1.88 2.43
N CYS A 42 -0.59 0.82 2.71
CA CYS A 42 -0.05 -0.52 2.95
C CYS A 42 0.67 -1.08 1.71
N ILE A 43 0.12 -0.89 0.50
CA ILE A 43 0.73 -1.34 -0.76
C ILE A 43 2.07 -0.63 -1.02
N ILE A 44 2.15 0.68 -0.80
CA ILE A 44 3.43 1.43 -0.92
C ILE A 44 4.48 0.85 0.02
N LEU A 45 4.10 0.62 1.29
CA LEU A 45 5.00 0.08 2.28
C LEU A 45 5.45 -1.32 1.91
N GLN A 46 4.53 -2.17 1.46
CA GLN A 46 4.85 -3.52 1.00
C GLN A 46 5.83 -3.47 -0.19
N SER A 47 5.58 -2.60 -1.17
CA SER A 47 6.49 -2.39 -2.31
C SER A 47 7.90 -1.97 -1.87
N TYR A 48 8.01 -1.08 -0.89
CA TYR A 48 9.30 -0.68 -0.31
C TYR A 48 10.01 -1.86 0.39
N LEU A 49 9.29 -2.61 1.21
CA LEU A 49 9.84 -3.77 1.92
C LEU A 49 10.27 -4.87 0.94
N ASP A 50 9.48 -5.13 -0.10
CA ASP A 50 9.81 -6.11 -1.14
C ASP A 50 11.05 -5.72 -1.95
N SER A 51 11.23 -4.41 -2.20
CA SER A 51 12.41 -3.90 -2.91
C SER A 51 13.71 -4.10 -2.14
N SER A 52 13.64 -4.08 -0.80
CA SER A 52 14.77 -4.27 0.10
C SER A 52 14.96 -5.75 0.47
N GLY A 53 13.99 -6.61 0.14
CA GLY A 53 13.84 -7.99 0.59
C GLY A 53 14.47 -9.09 -0.28
N LYS A 54 15.38 -8.80 -1.23
CA LYS A 54 16.20 -9.86 -1.87
C LYS A 54 17.48 -10.22 -1.06
N LYS A 55 17.37 -10.26 0.26
CA LYS A 55 18.39 -10.88 1.12
C LYS A 55 17.73 -11.52 2.34
N ALA A 56 17.85 -12.85 2.39
CA ALA A 56 17.46 -13.77 3.46
C ALA A 56 15.98 -14.22 3.50
N ILE A 57 15.61 -15.05 2.53
CA ILE A 57 14.98 -16.33 2.86
C ILE A 57 15.44 -17.38 1.84
N ASN A 58 16.26 -18.30 2.33
CA ASN A 58 16.58 -19.60 1.75
C ASN A 58 15.44 -20.57 2.03
#